data_AF-A0A958MAZ8-F1
#
_entry.id   AF-A0A958MAZ8-F1
#
_cell.length_a   1.000
_cell.length_b   1.000
_cell.length_c   1.000
_cell.angle_alpha   90.00
_cell.angle_beta   90.00
_cell.angle_gamma   90.00
#
_symmetry.space_group_name_H-M   'P 1'
#
loop_
_entity.id
_entity.type
_entity.pdbx_description
1 polymer ?
#
loop_
_entity_poly.entity_id
_entity_poly.type
_entity_poly.pdbx_seq_one_letter_code
_entity_poly.pdbx_strand_id
1 'polypeptide(L)'
;QPHPGSAGLQAREGGTRQPQNNEVFTHLKLHIYPDGGVARFRAYGEVFKDWTTVAPEELVNLAAAVNGARALLCNDMFFSSMHNLLLPGRGENMGDGWETKRNRTPGNEDWVIIRLGHPGKVHKIIVDTKHFKGNYPDTCAIDACNSADDAAVLQGKTEWKPLLLRQKLEADREHHFEDDALQPHDTITHVKLKIYPDGGVSRLRILGTLTPTA
;
A
#
# COMPACT_ATOMS: atom_id res chain seq x y z
N GLN A 1 -44.05 14.82 -8.84
CA GLN A 1 -42.69 15.10 -8.36
C GLN A 1 -42.06 13.76 -7.95
N PRO A 2 -41.11 13.20 -8.71
CA PRO A 2 -40.54 11.90 -8.41
C PRO A 2 -39.22 12.02 -7.64
N HIS A 3 -39.04 11.16 -6.63
CA HIS A 3 -37.79 11.02 -5.86
C HIS A 3 -36.70 10.33 -6.71
N PRO A 4 -35.46 10.85 -6.74
CA PRO A 4 -34.37 10.24 -7.50
C PRO A 4 -33.60 9.27 -6.61
N GLY A 5 -33.44 8.02 -7.03
CA GLY A 5 -32.57 7.09 -6.30
C GLY A 5 -32.80 5.63 -6.64
N SER A 6 -32.55 5.22 -7.88
CA SER A 6 -32.47 3.80 -8.20
C SER A 6 -31.66 3.48 -9.47
N ALA A 7 -30.77 2.48 -9.31
CA ALA A 7 -30.06 1.65 -10.29
C ALA A 7 -28.79 2.24 -10.97
N GLY A 8 -27.68 1.50 -11.14
CA GLY A 8 -27.39 0.11 -10.76
C GLY A 8 -25.95 -0.30 -11.14
N LEU A 9 -25.41 -1.31 -10.46
CA LEU A 9 -24.27 -2.10 -10.94
C LEU A 9 -24.68 -3.56 -10.92
N GLN A 10 -24.59 -4.18 -12.10
CA GLN A 10 -24.92 -5.59 -12.30
C GLN A 10 -23.80 -6.47 -11.75
N ALA A 11 -24.17 -7.47 -10.95
CA ALA A 11 -23.31 -8.62 -10.71
C ALA A 11 -23.19 -9.44 -12.00
N ARG A 12 -21.98 -9.94 -12.31
CA ARG A 12 -21.74 -11.34 -12.72
C ARG A 12 -20.28 -11.68 -12.98
N GLU A 13 -20.05 -12.98 -12.92
CA GLU A 13 -18.84 -13.75 -13.16
C GLU A 13 -17.98 -13.23 -14.33
N GLY A 14 -16.66 -13.14 -14.09
CA GLY A 14 -15.67 -13.36 -15.14
C GLY A 14 -15.48 -12.31 -16.24
N GLY A 15 -15.73 -11.02 -15.99
CA GLY A 15 -15.41 -9.97 -16.98
C GLY A 15 -15.22 -8.58 -16.38
N THR A 16 -14.02 -8.02 -16.50
CA THR A 16 -13.69 -6.64 -16.11
C THR A 16 -14.30 -5.64 -17.11
N ARG A 17 -15.33 -4.87 -16.69
CA ARG A 17 -15.76 -3.64 -17.36
C ARG A 17 -15.25 -2.43 -16.58
N GLN A 18 -14.55 -1.52 -17.26
CA GLN A 18 -14.18 -0.22 -16.69
C GLN A 18 -15.40 0.73 -16.73
N PRO A 19 -15.67 1.48 -15.65
CA PRO A 19 -16.77 2.44 -15.61
C PRO A 19 -16.53 3.61 -16.58
N GLN A 20 -17.61 4.12 -17.17
CA GLN A 20 -17.60 5.18 -18.19
C GLN A 20 -17.73 6.61 -17.61
N ASN A 21 -17.72 6.79 -16.28
CA ASN A 21 -17.90 8.10 -15.65
C ASN A 21 -17.01 8.27 -14.40
N ASN A 22 -16.54 9.49 -14.16
CA ASN A 22 -15.63 9.88 -13.08
C ASN A 22 -16.36 10.23 -11.76
N GLU A 23 -17.54 9.68 -11.53
CA GLU A 23 -18.31 9.92 -10.31
C GLU A 23 -17.73 9.18 -9.11
N VAL A 24 -17.75 9.84 -7.95
CA VAL A 24 -17.29 9.27 -6.67
C VAL A 24 -18.49 8.69 -5.93
N PHE A 25 -18.37 7.44 -5.47
CA PHE A 25 -19.41 6.73 -4.73
C PHE A 25 -18.95 6.39 -3.31
N THR A 26 -19.87 6.45 -2.34
CA THR A 26 -19.61 6.07 -0.94
C THR A 26 -20.35 4.81 -0.51
N HIS A 27 -21.36 4.40 -1.26
CA HIS A 27 -22.21 3.24 -0.95
C HIS A 27 -22.44 2.40 -2.19
N LEU A 28 -22.48 1.08 -2.01
CA LEU A 28 -22.82 0.12 -3.05
C LEU A 28 -24.05 -0.67 -2.63
N LYS A 29 -24.92 -0.98 -3.61
CA LYS A 29 -26.11 -1.79 -3.39
C LYS A 29 -26.03 -3.05 -4.26
N LEU A 30 -25.87 -4.21 -3.61
CA LEU A 30 -25.93 -5.51 -4.28
C LEU A 30 -27.38 -5.97 -4.35
N HIS A 31 -27.88 -6.26 -5.55
CA HIS A 31 -29.17 -6.90 -5.74
C HIS A 31 -28.98 -8.36 -6.17
N ILE A 32 -29.70 -9.29 -5.53
CA ILE A 32 -29.75 -10.72 -5.89
C ILE A 32 -31.20 -11.01 -6.30
N TYR A 33 -31.40 -11.56 -7.50
CA TYR A 33 -32.73 -11.85 -8.05
C TYR A 33 -32.78 -13.25 -8.70
N PRO A 34 -33.86 -14.04 -8.48
CA PRO A 34 -34.90 -13.84 -7.46
C PRO A 34 -34.44 -14.20 -6.04
N ASP A 35 -33.49 -15.11 -5.90
CA ASP A 35 -32.91 -15.58 -4.64
C ASP A 35 -31.57 -16.30 -4.91
N GLY A 36 -30.94 -16.83 -3.85
CA GLY A 36 -29.65 -17.53 -3.90
C GLY A 36 -28.67 -17.07 -2.81
N GLY A 37 -27.44 -17.57 -2.85
CA GLY A 37 -26.39 -17.23 -1.89
C GLY A 37 -25.14 -16.64 -2.55
N VAL A 38 -24.56 -15.60 -1.95
CA VAL A 38 -23.28 -15.00 -2.38
C VAL A 38 -22.24 -15.24 -1.30
N ALA A 39 -21.21 -16.03 -1.61
CA ALA A 39 -20.13 -16.31 -0.67
C ALA A 39 -19.17 -15.13 -0.49
N ARG A 40 -18.90 -14.38 -1.58
CA ARG A 40 -18.01 -13.22 -1.58
C ARG A 40 -18.49 -12.20 -2.61
N PHE A 41 -18.50 -10.93 -2.21
CA PHE A 41 -18.66 -9.79 -3.09
C PHE A 41 -17.42 -8.91 -2.94
N ARG A 42 -16.71 -8.64 -4.04
CA ARG A 42 -15.56 -7.73 -4.08
C ARG A 42 -15.86 -6.64 -5.10
N ALA A 43 -15.80 -5.39 -4.66
CA ALA A 43 -15.89 -4.23 -5.52
C ALA A 43 -14.53 -3.53 -5.51
N TYR A 44 -14.02 -3.25 -6.70
CA TYR A 44 -12.75 -2.59 -6.89
C TYR A 44 -13.00 -1.18 -7.42
N GLY A 45 -12.20 -0.22 -6.95
CA GLY A 45 -12.27 1.16 -7.36
C GLY A 45 -11.03 1.91 -6.90
N GLU A 46 -10.82 3.10 -7.45
CA GLU A 46 -9.79 4.02 -6.98
C GLU A 46 -10.35 4.85 -5.84
N VAL A 47 -9.56 5.00 -4.77
CA VAL A 47 -9.96 5.81 -3.62
C VAL A 47 -9.83 7.28 -3.98
N PHE A 48 -10.92 8.02 -3.84
CA PHE A 48 -10.90 9.47 -3.92
C PHE A 48 -10.58 10.05 -2.54
N LYS A 49 -9.55 10.90 -2.48
CA LYS A 49 -9.24 11.75 -1.32
C LYS A 49 -9.12 13.18 -1.78
N ASP A 50 -9.83 14.08 -1.10
CA ASP A 50 -9.69 15.52 -1.33
C ASP A 50 -8.44 16.05 -0.62
N TRP A 51 -7.35 16.14 -1.38
CA TRP A 51 -6.07 16.63 -0.88
C TRP A 51 -6.04 18.13 -0.60
N THR A 52 -7.02 18.90 -1.07
CA THR A 52 -7.11 20.35 -0.78
C THR A 52 -7.44 20.62 0.70
N THR A 53 -7.95 19.62 1.41
CA THR A 53 -8.28 19.69 2.84
C THR A 53 -7.10 19.42 3.77
N VAL A 54 -5.97 18.94 3.23
CA VAL A 54 -4.76 18.62 4.00
C VAL A 54 -3.90 19.87 4.08
N ALA A 55 -3.52 20.28 5.28
CA ALA A 55 -2.66 21.46 5.44
C ALA A 55 -1.24 21.19 4.90
N PRO A 56 -0.52 22.20 4.36
CA PRO A 56 0.80 21.98 3.76
C PRO A 56 1.84 21.28 4.67
N GLU A 57 1.83 21.60 5.96
CA GLU A 57 2.75 21.04 6.95
C GLU A 57 2.17 19.82 7.69
N GLU A 58 0.99 19.35 7.30
CA GLU A 58 0.37 18.19 7.94
C GLU A 58 1.10 16.90 7.55
N LEU A 59 1.56 16.16 8.55
CA LEU A 59 2.12 14.83 8.37
C LEU A 59 1.01 13.82 8.10
N VAL A 60 0.93 13.37 6.86
CA VAL A 60 -0.03 12.35 6.42
C VAL A 60 0.67 11.05 6.07
N ASN A 61 0.03 9.91 6.36
CA ASN A 61 0.53 8.62 5.89
C ASN A 61 0.25 8.46 4.38
N LEU A 62 1.25 8.78 3.56
CA LEU A 62 1.22 8.68 2.11
C LEU A 62 1.08 7.23 1.61
N ALA A 63 1.41 6.23 2.43
CA ALA A 63 1.25 4.81 2.09
C ALA A 63 -0.10 4.22 2.56
N ALA A 64 -1.02 5.02 3.12
CA ALA A 64 -2.32 4.50 3.56
C ALA A 64 -3.24 4.19 2.38
N ALA A 65 -3.88 3.02 2.38
CA ALA A 65 -4.90 2.67 1.38
C ALA A 65 -6.09 3.64 1.39
N VAL A 66 -6.49 4.12 2.57
CA VAL A 66 -7.55 5.14 2.74
C VAL A 66 -7.16 6.51 2.16
N ASN A 67 -5.87 6.74 1.90
CA ASN A 67 -5.37 7.91 1.20
C ASN A 67 -5.10 7.64 -0.29
N GLY A 68 -5.50 6.48 -0.82
CA GLY A 68 -5.31 6.13 -2.24
C GLY A 68 -3.98 5.46 -2.58
N ALA A 69 -3.16 5.08 -1.59
CA ALA A 69 -1.96 4.30 -1.84
C ALA A 69 -2.31 2.88 -2.34
N ARG A 70 -1.45 2.31 -3.19
CA ARG A 70 -1.65 0.98 -3.79
C ARG A 70 -0.37 0.17 -3.77
N ALA A 71 -0.44 -1.06 -3.29
CA ALA A 71 0.63 -2.04 -3.52
C ALA A 71 0.49 -2.56 -4.95
N LEU A 72 1.52 -2.37 -5.78
CA LEU A 72 1.46 -2.60 -7.22
C LEU A 72 1.99 -3.98 -7.61
N LEU A 73 3.11 -4.38 -7.02
CA LEU A 73 3.81 -5.62 -7.37
C LEU A 73 4.70 -6.05 -6.21
N CYS A 74 4.86 -7.35 -6.04
CA CYS A 74 5.84 -7.96 -5.16
C CYS A 74 6.34 -9.26 -5.78
N ASN A 75 7.45 -9.79 -5.29
CA ASN A 75 7.98 -11.06 -5.77
C ASN A 75 7.32 -12.29 -5.12
N ASP A 76 6.79 -12.18 -3.90
CA ASP A 76 6.11 -13.27 -3.19
C ASP A 76 4.96 -12.77 -2.28
N MET A 77 3.90 -13.56 -2.17
CA MET A 77 2.76 -13.38 -1.23
C MET A 77 2.24 -14.74 -0.76
N PHE A 78 3.14 -15.67 -0.46
CA PHE A 78 2.76 -17.06 -0.24
C PHE A 78 1.73 -17.24 0.88
N PHE A 79 1.87 -16.50 1.99
CA PHE A 79 0.98 -16.65 3.15
C PHE A 79 -0.08 -15.56 3.24
N SER A 80 0.26 -14.31 2.91
CA SER A 80 -0.67 -13.18 3.03
C SER A 80 -0.35 -12.05 2.05
N SER A 81 -1.35 -11.21 1.79
CA SER A 81 -1.33 -10.25 0.68
C SER A 81 -0.49 -9.01 0.98
N MET A 82 0.26 -8.52 -0.01
CA MET A 82 0.97 -7.24 0.05
C MET A 82 0.06 -6.04 0.36
N HIS A 83 -1.23 -6.10 0.00
CA HIS A 83 -2.18 -5.01 0.22
C HIS A 83 -2.41 -4.72 1.72
N ASN A 84 -2.19 -5.72 2.57
CA ASN A 84 -2.38 -5.62 4.01
C ASN A 84 -1.46 -4.58 4.68
N LEU A 85 -0.27 -4.34 4.11
CA LEU A 85 0.69 -3.35 4.60
C LEU A 85 0.08 -1.95 4.75
N LEU A 86 -0.87 -1.62 3.87
CA LEU A 86 -1.43 -0.29 3.69
C LEU A 86 -2.73 -0.08 4.48
N LEU A 87 -3.25 -1.14 5.11
CA LEU A 87 -4.51 -1.11 5.84
C LEU A 87 -4.39 -0.34 7.16
N PRO A 88 -5.50 0.23 7.69
CA PRO A 88 -5.54 0.85 9.01
C PRO A 88 -5.12 -0.08 10.16
N GLY A 89 -4.89 0.51 11.33
CA GLY A 89 -4.50 -0.22 12.53
C GLY A 89 -3.16 -0.94 12.39
N ARG A 90 -3.00 -2.04 13.13
CA ARG A 90 -1.76 -2.85 13.16
C ARG A 90 -1.99 -4.35 12.89
N GLY A 91 -3.19 -4.73 12.45
CA GLY A 91 -3.61 -6.11 12.27
C GLY A 91 -4.02 -6.80 13.59
N GLU A 92 -4.89 -7.80 13.47
CA GLU A 92 -5.37 -8.63 14.59
C GLU A 92 -4.52 -9.88 14.76
N ASN A 93 -3.98 -10.40 13.65
CA ASN A 93 -3.10 -11.56 13.60
C ASN A 93 -2.11 -11.47 12.41
N MET A 94 -1.30 -12.51 12.21
CA MET A 94 -0.29 -12.56 11.13
C MET A 94 -0.88 -12.56 9.71
N GLY A 95 -2.08 -13.11 9.53
CA GLY A 95 -2.78 -13.12 8.24
C GLY A 95 -3.19 -11.71 7.77
N ASP A 96 -3.21 -10.75 8.69
CA ASP A 96 -3.46 -9.34 8.40
C ASP A 96 -2.19 -8.56 8.02
N GLY A 97 -1.03 -9.21 7.88
CA GLY A 97 0.20 -8.62 7.35
C GLY A 97 0.50 -9.04 5.91
N TRP A 98 1.69 -8.71 5.41
CA TRP A 98 2.29 -9.33 4.22
C TRP A 98 3.36 -10.32 4.68
N GLU A 99 3.31 -11.56 4.19
CA GLU A 99 4.24 -12.62 4.58
C GLU A 99 4.62 -13.49 3.38
N THR A 100 5.93 -13.70 3.26
CA THR A 100 6.53 -14.48 2.19
C THR A 100 6.97 -15.87 2.64
N LYS A 101 7.22 -16.76 1.68
CA LYS A 101 7.78 -18.07 1.97
C LYS A 101 9.26 -17.98 2.35
N ARG A 102 9.67 -18.76 3.36
CA ARG A 102 11.09 -18.95 3.68
C ARG A 102 11.94 -19.32 2.46
N ASN A 103 13.02 -18.58 2.25
CA ASN A 103 13.93 -18.74 1.13
C ASN A 103 15.38 -18.85 1.62
N ARG A 104 16.01 -19.99 1.33
CA ARG A 104 17.38 -20.30 1.76
C ARG A 104 18.45 -19.94 0.73
N THR A 105 18.06 -19.32 -0.38
CA THR A 105 18.99 -18.86 -1.40
C THR A 105 19.88 -17.76 -0.81
N PRO A 106 21.22 -17.90 -0.85
CA PRO A 106 22.11 -16.86 -0.35
C PRO A 106 21.83 -15.52 -1.03
N GLY A 107 21.71 -14.45 -0.23
CA GLY A 107 21.42 -13.12 -0.75
C GLY A 107 19.97 -12.90 -1.19
N ASN A 108 19.02 -13.76 -0.81
CA ASN A 108 17.61 -13.52 -1.09
C ASN A 108 17.13 -12.17 -0.53
N GLU A 109 16.22 -11.56 -1.26
CA GLU A 109 15.44 -10.43 -0.80
C GLU A 109 14.02 -10.58 -1.32
N ASP A 110 13.05 -10.30 -0.45
CA ASP A 110 11.66 -10.14 -0.86
C ASP A 110 11.29 -8.66 -0.87
N TRP A 111 10.46 -8.27 -1.83
CA TRP A 111 10.17 -6.87 -2.04
C TRP A 111 8.74 -6.63 -2.48
N VAL A 112 8.26 -5.42 -2.19
CA VAL A 112 6.98 -4.89 -2.63
C VAL A 112 7.14 -3.44 -3.09
N ILE A 113 6.57 -3.12 -4.25
CA ILE A 113 6.47 -1.79 -4.82
C ILE A 113 5.11 -1.21 -4.46
N ILE A 114 5.11 0.00 -3.90
CA ILE A 114 3.92 0.71 -3.45
C ILE A 114 3.88 2.08 -4.12
N ARG A 115 2.76 2.40 -4.77
CA ARG A 115 2.37 3.75 -5.17
C ARG A 115 1.84 4.49 -3.95
N LEU A 116 2.41 5.63 -3.62
CA LEU A 116 1.89 6.51 -2.58
C LEU A 116 0.57 7.15 -3.03
N GLY A 117 -0.32 7.47 -2.10
CA GLY A 117 -1.61 8.12 -2.40
C GLY A 117 -1.46 9.53 -2.98
N HIS A 118 -0.35 10.21 -2.67
CA HIS A 118 0.00 11.50 -3.22
C HIS A 118 1.53 11.64 -3.30
N PRO A 119 2.08 12.35 -4.30
CA PRO A 119 3.48 12.75 -4.28
C PRO A 119 3.81 13.57 -3.02
N GLY A 120 4.92 13.28 -2.36
CA GLY A 120 5.27 14.01 -1.15
C GLY A 120 6.72 13.84 -0.73
N LYS A 121 7.10 14.63 0.29
CA LYS A 121 8.40 14.53 0.96
C LYS A 121 8.24 13.73 2.25
N VAL A 122 9.07 12.70 2.43
CA VAL A 122 8.98 11.80 3.59
C VAL A 122 9.74 12.36 4.76
N HIS A 123 9.13 12.32 5.94
CA HIS A 123 9.74 12.75 7.20
C HIS A 123 9.92 11.60 8.18
N LYS A 124 9.03 10.59 8.11
CA LYS A 124 9.07 9.44 9.01
C LYS A 124 8.57 8.18 8.34
N ILE A 125 9.26 7.08 8.60
CA ILE A 125 8.88 5.73 8.17
C ILE A 125 8.59 4.89 9.40
N ILE A 126 7.52 4.11 9.35
CA ILE A 126 7.23 3.09 10.36
C ILE A 126 7.12 1.73 9.69
N VAL A 127 7.98 0.80 10.10
CA VAL A 127 7.90 -0.62 9.73
C VAL A 127 7.43 -1.38 10.95
N ASP A 128 6.24 -1.96 10.89
CA ASP A 128 5.63 -2.69 12.00
C ASP A 128 5.69 -4.20 11.73
N THR A 129 6.30 -4.94 12.64
CA THR A 129 6.37 -6.41 12.61
C THR A 129 5.36 -7.06 13.56
N LYS A 130 4.29 -6.34 13.96
CA LYS A 130 3.26 -6.87 14.87
C LYS A 130 2.82 -8.28 14.47
N HIS A 131 2.70 -9.16 15.46
CA HIS A 131 2.36 -10.59 15.35
C HIS A 131 3.43 -11.49 14.72
N PHE A 132 4.44 -10.96 14.04
CA PHE A 132 5.55 -11.74 13.50
C PHE A 132 6.63 -11.93 14.55
N LYS A 133 6.50 -13.00 15.36
CA LYS A 133 7.36 -13.25 16.53
C LYS A 133 8.58 -14.13 16.24
N GLY A 134 8.46 -15.03 15.26
CA GLY A 134 9.52 -15.97 14.87
C GLY A 134 9.82 -15.99 13.37
N ASN A 135 9.14 -15.13 12.62
CA ASN A 135 9.17 -15.05 11.15
C ASN A 135 9.07 -13.60 10.66
N TYR A 136 9.47 -12.64 11.49
CA TYR A 136 9.77 -11.30 11.01
C TYR A 136 11.09 -11.34 10.21
N PRO A 137 11.27 -10.45 9.22
CA PRO A 137 12.53 -10.37 8.50
C PRO A 137 13.66 -9.85 9.38
N ASP A 138 14.89 -10.29 9.11
CA ASP A 138 16.06 -9.91 9.89
C ASP A 138 16.38 -8.42 9.75
N THR A 139 16.29 -7.92 8.52
CA THR A 139 16.49 -6.50 8.19
C THR A 139 15.51 -6.06 7.11
N CYS A 140 15.32 -4.75 6.98
CA CYS A 140 14.63 -4.14 5.85
C CYS A 140 15.42 -2.96 5.28
N ALA A 141 15.12 -2.58 4.05
CA ALA A 141 15.57 -1.34 3.43
C ALA A 141 14.43 -0.79 2.56
N ILE A 142 14.46 0.50 2.24
CA ILE A 142 13.45 1.13 1.39
C ILE A 142 14.15 1.97 0.34
N ASP A 143 13.82 1.73 -0.92
CA ASP A 143 14.16 2.63 -2.01
C ASP A 143 12.93 3.46 -2.40
N ALA A 144 13.14 4.61 -3.01
CA ALA A 144 12.08 5.46 -3.52
C ALA A 144 12.39 5.96 -4.93
N CYS A 145 11.33 6.36 -5.64
CA CYS A 145 11.47 7.05 -6.92
C CYS A 145 10.34 8.05 -7.15
N ASN A 146 10.57 8.93 -8.14
CA ASN A 146 9.57 9.87 -8.63
C ASN A 146 9.24 9.52 -10.09
N SER A 147 8.02 9.04 -10.32
CA SER A 147 7.49 8.71 -11.63
C SER A 147 6.01 9.06 -11.68
N ALA A 148 5.57 9.64 -12.80
CA ALA A 148 4.17 9.91 -13.08
C ALA A 148 3.43 8.66 -13.60
N ASP A 149 4.15 7.63 -14.04
CA ASP A 149 3.60 6.45 -14.69
C ASP A 149 3.98 5.16 -13.93
N ASP A 150 2.95 4.47 -13.41
CA ASP A 150 3.08 3.17 -12.75
C ASP A 150 3.68 2.13 -13.72
N ALA A 151 3.35 2.19 -15.02
CA ALA A 151 3.86 1.23 -16.00
C ALA A 151 5.37 1.36 -16.21
N ALA A 152 5.90 2.58 -16.28
CA ALA A 152 7.34 2.83 -16.31
C ALA A 152 8.05 2.26 -15.08
N VAL A 153 7.46 2.39 -13.88
CA VAL A 153 8.00 1.82 -12.64
C VAL A 153 8.04 0.29 -12.71
N LEU A 154 6.94 -0.33 -13.11
CA LEU A 154 6.81 -1.80 -13.18
C LEU A 154 7.68 -2.42 -14.28
N GLN A 155 7.98 -1.69 -15.35
CA GLN A 155 8.90 -2.11 -16.42
C GLN A 155 10.37 -1.85 -16.08
N GLY A 156 10.69 -1.34 -14.88
CA GLY A 156 12.07 -1.04 -14.47
C GLY A 156 12.69 0.15 -15.21
N LYS A 157 11.88 1.02 -15.80
CA LYS A 157 12.33 2.23 -16.53
C LYS A 157 12.51 3.45 -15.62
N THR A 158 12.53 3.24 -14.31
CA THR A 158 12.68 4.29 -13.31
C THR A 158 13.91 4.03 -12.45
N GLU A 159 14.66 5.09 -12.16
CA GLU A 159 15.79 5.03 -11.23
C GLU A 159 15.28 4.97 -9.78
N TRP A 160 15.69 3.94 -9.05
CA TRP A 160 15.43 3.79 -7.62
C TRP A 160 16.61 4.32 -6.82
N LYS A 161 16.34 5.18 -5.84
CA LYS A 161 17.35 5.71 -4.93
C LYS A 161 17.06 5.24 -3.50
N PRO A 162 18.08 4.93 -2.68
CA PRO A 162 17.85 4.56 -1.29
C PRO A 162 17.14 5.70 -0.55
N LEU A 163 16.06 5.37 0.15
CA LEU A 163 15.36 6.26 1.08
C LEU A 163 15.71 5.90 2.53
N LEU A 164 15.78 4.60 2.83
CA LEU A 164 16.21 4.03 4.10
C LEU A 164 17.22 2.92 3.81
N LEU A 165 18.46 3.09 4.30
CA LEU A 165 19.49 2.05 4.22
C LEU A 165 19.11 0.84 5.07
N ARG A 166 19.81 -0.30 4.92
CA ARG A 166 19.44 -1.55 5.61
C ARG A 166 19.43 -1.38 7.14
N GLN A 167 18.27 -1.59 7.76
CA GLN A 167 18.02 -1.49 9.20
C GLN A 167 17.66 -2.84 9.80
N LYS A 168 18.10 -3.09 11.02
CA LYS A 168 17.70 -4.26 11.82
C LYS A 168 16.25 -4.14 12.25
N LEU A 169 15.54 -5.26 12.24
CA LEU A 169 14.20 -5.37 12.78
C LEU A 169 14.17 -6.33 13.98
N GLU A 170 13.11 -6.20 14.76
CA GLU A 170 12.80 -6.99 15.93
C GLU A 170 11.39 -7.59 15.82
N ALA A 171 11.15 -8.64 16.58
CA ALA A 171 9.86 -9.30 16.66
C ALA A 171 8.78 -8.38 17.26
N ASP A 172 7.58 -8.38 16.65
CA ASP A 172 6.37 -7.79 17.23
C ASP A 172 6.50 -6.31 17.65
N ARG A 173 7.18 -5.51 16.83
CA ARG A 173 7.60 -4.14 17.17
C ARG A 173 7.34 -3.14 16.04
N GLU A 174 6.99 -1.90 16.43
CA GLU A 174 7.05 -0.75 15.52
C GLU A 174 8.47 -0.17 15.51
N HIS A 175 9.04 -0.06 14.31
CA HIS A 175 10.36 0.52 14.07
C HIS A 175 10.15 1.88 13.43
N HIS A 176 10.57 2.93 14.12
CA HIS A 176 10.40 4.31 13.68
C HIS A 176 11.74 4.82 13.15
N PHE A 177 11.74 5.31 11.91
CA PHE A 177 12.91 5.89 11.26
C PHE A 177 12.59 7.31 10.82
N GLU A 178 13.37 8.27 11.29
CA GLU A 178 13.22 9.70 11.04
C GLU A 178 14.61 10.37 11.01
N ASP A 179 14.64 11.64 10.61
CA ASP A 179 15.85 12.46 10.56
C ASP A 179 17.03 11.75 9.87
N ASP A 180 18.15 11.58 10.57
CA ASP A 180 19.42 11.04 10.04
C ASP A 180 19.33 9.59 9.54
N ALA A 181 18.25 8.87 9.87
CA ALA A 181 18.02 7.54 9.31
C ALA A 181 17.62 7.59 7.82
N LEU A 182 17.01 8.70 7.38
CA LEU A 182 16.52 8.88 6.02
C LEU A 182 17.59 9.49 5.13
N GLN A 183 17.72 8.96 3.92
CA GLN A 183 18.60 9.54 2.92
C GLN A 183 18.01 10.83 2.35
N PRO A 184 18.85 11.79 1.91
CA PRO A 184 18.39 12.99 1.22
C PRO A 184 17.54 12.65 -0.01
N HIS A 185 16.36 13.25 -0.09
CA HIS A 185 15.41 13.02 -1.17
C HIS A 185 14.49 14.24 -1.33
N ASP A 186 13.96 14.39 -2.55
CA ASP A 186 12.92 15.37 -2.88
C ASP A 186 11.53 14.71 -2.84
N THR A 187 10.66 15.10 -3.76
CA THR A 187 9.35 14.49 -3.92
C THR A 187 9.49 13.06 -4.41
N ILE A 188 8.78 12.15 -3.75
CA ILE A 188 8.66 10.75 -4.17
C ILE A 188 7.21 10.40 -4.45
N THR A 189 7.02 9.36 -5.24
CA THR A 189 5.69 8.87 -5.69
C THR A 189 5.51 7.39 -5.41
N HIS A 190 6.62 6.66 -5.34
CA HIS A 190 6.65 5.23 -5.12
C HIS A 190 7.74 4.90 -4.10
N VAL A 191 7.50 3.83 -3.34
CA VAL A 191 8.50 3.20 -2.48
C VAL A 191 8.60 1.72 -2.81
N LYS A 192 9.79 1.15 -2.61
CA LYS A 192 10.06 -0.27 -2.68
C LYS A 192 10.58 -0.73 -1.34
N LEU A 193 9.72 -1.38 -0.55
CA LEU A 193 10.14 -2.05 0.67
C LEU A 193 10.84 -3.35 0.28
N LYS A 194 12.04 -3.56 0.83
CA LYS A 194 12.82 -4.79 0.69
C LYS A 194 13.03 -5.38 2.08
N ILE A 195 12.81 -6.67 2.23
CA ILE A 195 13.03 -7.43 3.45
C ILE A 195 14.05 -8.53 3.19
N TYR A 196 14.84 -8.86 4.21
CA TYR A 196 15.95 -9.80 4.07
C TYR A 196 15.97 -10.83 5.21
N PRO A 197 16.19 -12.12 4.91
CA PRO A 197 16.08 -12.72 3.58
C PRO A 197 14.63 -12.81 3.08
N ASP A 198 13.70 -13.00 4.00
CA ASP A 198 12.27 -13.24 3.80
C ASP A 198 11.54 -12.98 5.13
N GLY A 199 10.21 -13.13 5.17
CA GLY A 199 9.43 -13.08 6.41
C GLY A 199 8.16 -12.25 6.28
N GLY A 200 7.67 -11.78 7.41
CA GLY A 200 6.42 -11.03 7.50
C GLY A 200 6.53 -9.63 8.10
N VAL A 201 5.78 -8.70 7.51
CA VAL A 201 5.64 -7.32 7.96
C VAL A 201 4.15 -7.01 8.08
N SER A 202 3.74 -6.48 9.23
CA SER A 202 2.34 -6.13 9.47
C SER A 202 1.96 -4.87 8.70
N ARG A 203 2.68 -3.76 8.89
CA ARG A 203 2.34 -2.47 8.30
C ARG A 203 3.57 -1.73 7.82
N LEU A 204 3.36 -0.95 6.77
CA LEU A 204 4.25 0.13 6.36
C LEU A 204 3.50 1.46 6.51
N ARG A 205 4.17 2.44 7.11
CA ARG A 205 3.72 3.85 7.14
C ARG A 205 4.82 4.71 6.55
N ILE A 206 4.43 5.58 5.64
CA ILE A 206 5.31 6.58 5.03
C ILE A 206 4.66 7.92 5.35
N LEU A 207 5.09 8.56 6.45
CA LEU A 207 4.56 9.84 6.89
C LEU A 207 5.37 10.95 6.22
N GLY A 208 4.65 11.85 5.56
CA GLY A 208 5.24 12.93 4.78
C GLY A 208 4.31 14.12 4.65
N THR A 209 4.84 15.22 4.17
CA THR A 209 4.05 16.37 3.73
C THR A 209 3.80 16.29 2.24
N LEU A 210 2.72 16.92 1.78
CA LEU A 210 2.41 17.01 0.36
C LEU A 210 3.44 17.92 -0.31
N THR A 211 3.93 17.52 -1.48
CA THR A 211 4.61 18.47 -2.34
C THR A 211 3.54 19.30 -3.06
N PRO A 212 3.61 20.65 -3.03
CA PRO A 212 2.73 21.49 -3.82
C PRO A 212 2.77 21.04 -5.28
N THR A 213 1.60 20.81 -5.87
CA THR A 213 1.51 20.61 -7.32
C THR A 213 1.89 21.93 -7.97
N ALA A 214 2.87 21.90 -8.88
CA ALA A 214 3.27 23.07 -9.66
C ALA A 214 2.15 23.55 -10.60
#